data_AF-A0A3N5KSX6-F1
#
_entry.id   AF-A0A3N5KSX6-F1
#
_cell.length_a   1.000
_cell.length_b   1.000
_cell.length_c   1.000
_cell.angle_alpha   90.00
_cell.angle_beta   90.00
_cell.angle_gamma   90.00
#
_symmetry.space_group_name_H-M   'P 1'
#
loop_
_entity.id
_entity.type
_entity.pdbx_description
1 polymer ?
#
loop_
_entity_poly.entity_id
_entity_poly.type
_entity_poly.pdbx_seq_one_letter_code
_entity_poly.pdbx_strand_id
1 'polypeptide(L)'
;MNHREEHRQRGSAIVEVLVSMLLFSIGVLGLVRVLAVAVRDAGEVEYRAVAATVADESIARMWVDRGNLASYAVVDAVVPQLPAGTRTVAVNGNVVTVTVNWQPPGLPAEREHVAVATIAGN
;
A
#
# COMPACT_ATOMS: atom_id res chain seq x y z
N MET A 1 -19.03 71.15 19.73
CA MET A 1 -19.79 69.89 19.82
C MET A 1 -18.79 68.79 20.09
N ASN A 2 -18.78 68.24 21.31
CA ASN A 2 -17.70 67.38 21.82
C ASN A 2 -17.72 65.99 21.18
N HIS A 3 -16.54 65.53 20.74
CA HIS A 3 -16.27 64.16 20.34
C HIS A 3 -16.29 63.25 21.57
N ARG A 4 -17.14 62.21 21.53
CA ARG A 4 -17.07 61.09 22.49
C ARG A 4 -16.24 60.00 21.82
N GLU A 5 -14.96 59.91 22.18
CA GLU A 5 -14.17 58.75 21.80
C GLU A 5 -14.58 57.58 22.71
N GLU A 6 -15.25 56.59 22.12
CA GLU A 6 -15.58 55.34 22.81
C GLU A 6 -14.29 54.57 23.11
N HIS A 7 -14.08 54.27 24.40
CA HIS A 7 -13.02 53.39 24.88
C HIS A 7 -13.22 51.97 24.34
N ARG A 8 -12.63 51.70 23.18
CA ARG A 8 -12.61 50.36 22.57
C ARG A 8 -11.57 49.50 23.28
N GLN A 9 -12.06 48.61 24.14
CA GLN A 9 -11.28 47.71 24.99
C GLN A 9 -10.27 46.88 24.19
N ARG A 10 -9.02 46.84 24.70
CA ARG A 10 -7.83 46.19 24.11
C ARG A 10 -7.36 44.97 24.93
N GLY A 11 -8.29 44.21 25.51
CA GLY A 11 -7.95 43.19 26.53
C GLY A 11 -7.76 41.74 26.07
N SER A 12 -8.25 41.35 24.89
CA SER A 12 -8.34 39.92 24.50
C SER A 12 -7.36 39.44 23.43
N ALA A 13 -6.54 40.33 22.84
CA ALA A 13 -5.74 40.01 21.65
C ALA A 13 -4.77 38.84 21.84
N ILE A 14 -4.14 38.72 23.01
CA ILE A 14 -3.22 37.61 23.29
C ILE A 14 -3.98 36.28 23.41
N VAL A 15 -5.12 36.28 24.10
CA VAL A 15 -5.95 35.08 24.26
C VAL A 15 -6.50 34.63 22.90
N GLU A 16 -6.90 35.56 22.06
CA GLU A 16 -7.38 35.29 20.69
C GLU A 16 -6.31 34.64 19.81
N VAL A 17 -5.06 35.10 19.89
CA VAL A 17 -3.93 34.49 19.17
C VAL A 17 -3.61 33.11 19.73
N LEU A 18 -3.59 32.94 21.05
CA LEU A 18 -3.33 31.64 21.68
C LEU A 18 -4.39 30.59 21.31
N VAL A 19 -5.67 30.97 21.30
CA VAL A 19 -6.76 30.09 20.87
C VAL A 19 -6.65 29.78 19.38
N SER A 20 -6.31 30.76 18.53
CA SER A 20 -6.09 30.54 17.10
C SER A 20 -4.92 29.59 16.84
N MET A 21 -3.80 29.76 17.54
CA MET A 21 -2.64 28.87 17.45
C MET A 21 -2.97 27.45 17.93
N LEU A 22 -3.77 27.33 19.00
CA LEU A 22 -4.23 26.03 19.50
C LEU A 22 -5.09 25.30 18.47
N LEU A 23 -6.13 25.97 17.94
CA LEU A 23 -7.02 25.39 16.95
C LEU A 23 -6.28 25.05 15.64
N PHE A 24 -5.37 25.93 15.21
CA PHE A 24 -4.51 25.68 14.05
C PHE A 24 -3.62 24.45 14.26
N SER A 25 -3.01 24.30 15.43
CA SER A 25 -2.16 23.16 15.76
C SER A 25 -2.94 21.85 15.77
N ILE A 26 -4.17 21.86 16.32
CA ILE A 26 -5.08 20.71 16.25
C ILE A 26 -5.41 20.36 14.79
N GLY A 27 -5.67 21.37 13.95
CA GLY A 27 -5.89 21.19 12.51
C GLY A 27 -4.71 20.54 11.79
N VAL A 28 -3.48 20.99 12.06
CA VAL A 28 -2.26 20.43 11.47
C VAL A 28 -2.06 18.97 11.90
N LEU A 29 -2.27 18.65 13.18
CA LEU A 29 -2.18 17.26 13.66
C LEU A 29 -3.23 16.35 13.01
N GLY A 30 -4.44 16.86 12.80
CA GLY A 30 -5.49 16.18 12.04
C GLY A 30 -5.05 15.87 10.60
N LEU A 31 -4.47 16.85 9.91
CA LEU A 31 -3.97 16.68 8.55
C LEU A 31 -2.80 15.69 8.48
N VAL A 32 -1.84 15.76 9.41
CA VAL A 32 -0.71 14.81 9.47
C VAL A 32 -1.20 13.39 9.63
N ARG A 33 -2.25 13.16 10.43
CA ARG A 33 -2.87 11.84 10.55
C ARG A 33 -3.45 11.36 9.20
N VAL A 34 -4.19 12.21 8.50
CA VAL A 34 -4.76 11.87 7.18
C VAL A 34 -3.65 11.54 6.19
N LEU A 35 -2.58 12.34 6.15
CA LEU A 35 -1.41 12.08 5.30
C LEU A 35 -0.71 10.77 5.66
N ALA A 36 -0.58 10.46 6.95
CA ALA A 36 0.02 9.21 7.39
C ALA A 36 -0.77 7.98 6.94
N VAL A 37 -2.11 8.04 6.92
CA VAL A 37 -2.96 6.97 6.38
C VAL A 37 -2.81 6.88 4.86
N ALA A 38 -2.86 8.01 4.15
CA ALA A 38 -2.73 8.03 2.69
C ALA A 38 -1.40 7.41 2.21
N VAL A 39 -0.29 7.68 2.91
CA VAL A 39 1.02 7.09 2.60
C VAL A 39 1.02 5.57 2.81
N ARG A 40 0.35 5.07 3.86
CA ARG A 40 0.24 3.63 4.11
C ARG A 40 -0.57 2.93 3.02
N ASP A 41 -1.70 3.53 2.63
CA ASP A 41 -2.56 2.99 1.59
C ASP A 41 -1.84 2.96 0.23
N ALA A 42 -1.07 4.01 -0.09
CA ALA A 42 -0.23 4.04 -1.29
C ALA A 42 0.80 2.89 -1.30
N GLY A 43 1.44 2.61 -0.16
CA GLY A 43 2.35 1.48 -0.02
C GLY A 43 1.67 0.12 -0.19
N GLU A 44 0.45 -0.07 0.34
CA GLU A 44 -0.31 -1.31 0.12
C GLU A 44 -0.65 -1.52 -1.37
N VAL A 45 -1.02 -0.46 -2.09
CA VAL A 45 -1.27 -0.51 -3.53
C VAL A 45 0.01 -0.86 -4.31
N GLU A 46 1.14 -0.26 -3.93
CA GLU A 46 2.44 -0.56 -4.52
C GLU A 46 2.82 -2.03 -4.35
N TYR A 47 2.72 -2.59 -3.13
CA TYR A 47 3.02 -4.00 -2.90
C TYR A 47 2.12 -4.94 -3.72
N ARG A 48 0.82 -4.63 -3.83
CA ARG A 48 -0.10 -5.41 -4.69
C ARG A 48 0.30 -5.35 -6.16
N ALA A 49 0.72 -4.17 -6.64
CA ALA A 49 1.17 -4.01 -8.02
C ALA A 49 2.45 -4.80 -8.28
N VAL A 50 3.42 -4.78 -7.36
CA VAL A 50 4.64 -5.60 -7.44
C VAL A 50 4.31 -7.09 -7.43
N ALA A 51 3.40 -7.54 -6.56
CA ALA A 51 2.98 -8.94 -6.51
C ALA A 51 2.31 -9.41 -7.82
N ALA A 52 1.47 -8.57 -8.43
CA ALA A 52 0.87 -8.83 -9.73
C ALA A 52 1.93 -8.97 -10.83
N THR A 53 2.89 -8.03 -10.89
CA THR A 53 4.00 -8.11 -11.84
C THR A 53 4.81 -9.40 -11.68
N VAL A 54 5.12 -9.80 -10.44
CA VAL A 54 5.85 -11.06 -10.16
C VAL A 54 5.06 -12.28 -10.64
N ALA A 55 3.73 -12.28 -10.46
CA ALA A 55 2.87 -13.35 -10.93
C ALA A 55 2.82 -13.41 -12.46
N ASP A 56 2.64 -12.26 -13.11
CA ASP A 56 2.59 -12.12 -14.57
C ASP A 56 3.91 -12.53 -15.22
N GLU A 57 5.06 -12.10 -14.68
CA GLU A 57 6.39 -12.51 -15.16
C GLU A 57 6.63 -14.02 -14.98
N SER A 58 6.04 -14.62 -13.95
CA SER A 58 6.12 -16.07 -13.73
C SER A 58 5.32 -16.82 -14.80
N ILE A 59 4.09 -16.37 -15.06
CA ILE A 59 3.22 -16.92 -16.11
C ILE A 59 3.82 -16.71 -17.49
N ALA A 60 4.38 -15.54 -17.79
CA ALA A 60 5.01 -15.23 -19.07
C ALA A 60 6.19 -16.16 -19.36
N ARG A 61 7.05 -16.43 -18.36
CA ARG A 61 8.15 -17.39 -18.51
C ARG A 61 7.66 -18.80 -18.80
N MET A 62 6.61 -19.25 -18.10
CA MET A 62 5.99 -20.55 -18.35
C MET A 62 5.34 -20.64 -19.74
N TRP A 63 4.79 -19.54 -20.28
CA TRP A 63 4.25 -19.51 -21.65
C TRP A 63 5.33 -19.70 -22.72
N VAL A 64 6.54 -19.18 -22.48
CA VAL A 64 7.70 -19.35 -23.36
C VAL A 64 8.22 -20.79 -23.28
N ASP A 65 8.29 -21.35 -22.08
CA ASP A 65 8.80 -22.70 -21.80
C ASP A 65 7.68 -23.71 -21.48
N ARG A 66 6.62 -23.67 -22.30
CA ARG A 66 5.38 -24.44 -22.05
C ARG A 66 5.57 -25.96 -22.11
N GLY A 67 6.67 -26.44 -22.68
CA GLY A 67 7.02 -27.86 -22.71
C GLY A 67 7.51 -28.39 -21.36
N ASN A 68 7.84 -27.50 -20.42
CA ASN A 68 8.52 -27.84 -19.17
C ASN A 68 7.81 -27.26 -17.94
N LEU A 69 6.48 -27.06 -17.99
CA LEU A 69 5.71 -26.43 -16.91
C LEU A 69 5.97 -27.05 -15.53
N ALA A 70 6.10 -28.38 -15.46
CA ALA A 70 6.36 -29.09 -14.21
C ALA A 70 7.64 -28.64 -13.48
N SER A 71 8.67 -28.15 -14.20
CA SER A 71 9.90 -27.66 -13.58
C SER A 71 9.75 -26.30 -12.90
N TYR A 72 8.67 -25.57 -13.19
CA TYR A 72 8.38 -24.26 -12.59
C TYR A 72 7.63 -24.39 -11.27
N ALA A 73 7.15 -25.59 -10.91
CA ALA A 73 6.51 -25.81 -9.62
C ALA A 73 7.49 -25.50 -8.48
N VAL A 74 7.10 -24.60 -7.59
CA VAL A 74 7.93 -24.15 -6.47
C VAL A 74 7.03 -23.77 -5.31
N VAL A 75 7.54 -23.96 -4.10
CA VAL A 75 6.85 -23.57 -2.86
C VAL A 75 7.74 -22.56 -2.15
N ASP A 76 7.13 -21.45 -1.72
CA ASP A 76 7.74 -20.40 -0.91
C ASP A 76 9.08 -19.85 -1.43
N ALA A 77 9.19 -19.68 -2.75
CA ALA A 77 10.35 -19.02 -3.34
C ALA A 77 10.41 -17.55 -2.89
N VAL A 78 11.54 -17.10 -2.35
CA VAL A 78 11.72 -15.73 -1.85
C VAL A 78 11.54 -14.70 -2.97
N VAL A 79 10.72 -13.68 -2.70
CA VAL A 79 10.49 -12.52 -3.57
C VAL A 79 11.09 -11.28 -2.89
N PRO A 80 12.33 -10.90 -3.20
CA PRO A 80 13.05 -9.85 -2.48
C PRO A 80 12.45 -8.44 -2.66
N GLN A 81 11.60 -8.24 -3.68
CA GLN A 81 10.91 -6.97 -3.94
C GLN A 81 9.75 -6.73 -2.96
N LEU A 82 9.33 -7.76 -2.22
CA LEU A 82 8.22 -7.69 -1.27
C LEU A 82 8.71 -7.97 0.16
N PRO A 83 8.19 -7.25 1.17
CA PRO A 83 8.54 -7.49 2.57
C PRO A 83 8.02 -8.86 3.02
N ALA A 84 8.93 -9.71 3.50
CA ALA A 84 8.67 -11.12 3.79
C ALA A 84 7.96 -11.84 2.62
N GLY A 85 8.31 -11.48 1.38
CA GLY A 85 7.63 -11.96 0.19
C GLY A 85 8.00 -13.39 -0.18
N THR A 86 6.99 -14.20 -0.48
CA THR A 86 7.18 -15.55 -1.04
C THR A 86 6.29 -15.77 -2.26
N ARG A 87 6.67 -16.71 -3.12
CA ARG A 87 5.91 -17.12 -4.29
C ARG A 87 5.83 -18.64 -4.35
N THR A 88 4.62 -19.14 -4.52
CA THR A 88 4.31 -20.54 -4.78
C THR A 88 3.70 -20.68 -6.17
N VAL A 89 4.19 -21.63 -6.95
CA VAL A 89 3.67 -21.98 -8.28
C VAL A 89 3.19 -23.42 -8.22
N ALA A 90 1.87 -23.61 -8.33
CA ALA A 90 1.25 -24.92 -8.45
C ALA A 90 0.91 -25.19 -9.92
N VAL A 91 1.32 -26.35 -10.44
CA VAL A 91 1.11 -26.76 -11.83
C VAL A 91 0.19 -27.98 -11.82
N ASN A 92 -0.95 -27.89 -12.49
CA ASN A 92 -1.91 -28.97 -12.66
C ASN A 92 -2.22 -29.16 -14.15
N GLY A 93 -1.44 -30.02 -14.81
CA GLY A 93 -1.44 -30.15 -16.27
C GLY A 93 -1.07 -28.81 -16.92
N ASN A 94 -2.01 -28.24 -17.68
CA ASN A 94 -1.82 -26.96 -18.36
C ASN A 94 -2.29 -25.76 -17.52
N VAL A 95 -2.86 -25.98 -16.33
CA VAL A 95 -3.31 -24.91 -15.44
C VAL A 95 -2.20 -24.61 -14.44
N VAL A 96 -1.74 -23.37 -14.42
CA VAL A 96 -0.75 -22.88 -13.47
C VAL A 96 -1.40 -21.86 -12.55
N THR A 97 -1.21 -22.04 -11.25
CA THR A 97 -1.65 -21.13 -10.20
C THR A 97 -0.41 -20.54 -9.55
N VAL A 98 -0.25 -19.23 -9.66
CA VAL A 98 0.83 -18.49 -9.02
C VAL A 98 0.25 -17.72 -7.84
N THR A 99 0.70 -18.06 -6.65
CA THR A 99 0.36 -17.39 -5.41
C THR A 99 1.58 -16.58 -4.96
N VAL A 100 1.38 -15.30 -4.68
CA VAL A 100 2.39 -14.41 -4.13
C VAL A 100 1.90 -13.91 -2.78
N ASN A 101 2.70 -14.13 -1.75
CA ASN A 101 2.44 -13.73 -0.39
C ASN A 101 3.40 -12.62 0.03
N TRP A 102 2.95 -11.70 0.88
CA TRP A 102 3.81 -10.71 1.52
C TRP A 102 3.19 -10.20 2.82
N GLN A 103 4.03 -9.67 3.71
CA GLN A 103 3.58 -9.06 4.95
C GLN A 103 4.12 -7.63 5.06
N PRO A 104 3.25 -6.60 4.94
CA PRO A 104 3.67 -5.22 5.15
C PRO A 104 4.25 -5.01 6.56
N PRO A 105 5.29 -4.16 6.71
CA PRO A 105 5.88 -3.88 8.01
C PRO A 105 4.84 -3.34 9.01
N GLY A 106 4.71 -3.98 10.17
CA GLY A 106 3.82 -3.52 11.24
C GLY A 106 2.37 -4.01 11.15
N LEU A 107 2.01 -4.82 10.16
CA LEU A 107 0.71 -5.50 10.10
C LEU A 107 0.88 -7.01 10.39
N PRO A 108 0.07 -7.62 11.28
CA PRO A 108 0.17 -9.04 11.59
C PRO A 108 -0.45 -9.94 10.52
N ALA A 109 -1.28 -9.38 9.64
CA ALA A 109 -1.98 -10.13 8.61
C ALA A 109 -1.14 -10.21 7.32
N GLU A 110 -0.81 -11.44 6.95
CA GLU A 110 -0.26 -11.76 5.63
C GLU A 110 -1.26 -11.37 4.53
N ARG A 111 -0.72 -10.91 3.40
CA ARG A 111 -1.46 -10.56 2.20
C ARG A 111 -1.13 -11.57 1.11
N GLU A 112 -2.13 -11.82 0.27
CA GLU A 112 -2.03 -12.78 -0.83
C GLU A 112 -2.51 -12.15 -2.13
N HIS A 113 -1.83 -12.49 -3.22
CA HIS A 113 -2.25 -12.25 -4.59
C HIS A 113 -2.15 -13.56 -5.37
N VAL A 114 -3.23 -13.93 -6.06
CA VAL A 114 -3.31 -15.19 -6.82
C VAL A 114 -3.62 -14.88 -8.28
N ALA A 115 -2.80 -15.42 -9.18
CA ALA A 115 -3.04 -15.40 -10.62
C ALA A 115 -3.12 -16.83 -11.14
N VAL A 116 -4.14 -17.12 -11.95
CA VAL A 116 -4.33 -18.43 -12.58
C VAL A 116 -4.29 -18.27 -14.08
N ALA A 117 -3.49 -19.10 -14.76
CA ALA A 117 -3.42 -19.14 -16.21
C ALA A 117 -3.55 -20.57 -16.73
N THR A 118 -4.22 -20.72 -17.87
CA THR A 118 -4.18 -21.97 -18.65
C THR A 118 -3.21 -21.77 -19.80
N ILE A 119 -2.13 -22.55 -19.80
CA ILE A 119 -1.09 -22.52 -20.82
C ILE A 119 -1.39 -23.62 -21.83
N ALA A 120 -2.04 -23.26 -22.93
CA ALA A 120 -2.35 -24.20 -24.00
C ALA A 120 -1.09 -24.56 -24.82
N GLY A 121 -0.85 -25.85 -25.00
CA GLY A 121 -0.01 -26.39 -26.08
C GLY A 121 -0.79 -26.36 -27.40
N ASN A 122 -0.10 -26.09 -28.52
CA ASN A 122 -0.67 -26.22 -29.86
C ASN A 122 -1.15 -27.65 -30.13
#